data_AF-A0A1S6HG04-F1
#
_entry.id   AF-A0A1S6HG04-F1
#
_cell.length_a   1.000
_cell.length_b   1.000
_cell.length_c   1.000
_cell.angle_alpha   90.00
_cell.angle_beta   90.00
_cell.angle_gamma   90.00
#
_symmetry.space_group_name_H-M   'P 1'
#
loop_
_entity.id
_entity.type
_entity.pdbx_description
1 polymer ?
#
loop_
_entity_poly.entity_id
_entity_poly.type
_entity_poly.pdbx_seq_one_letter_code
_entity_poly.pdbx_strand_id
1 'polypeptide(L)'
;GDWADNMLAELDREKTSIQNEGVSFVQNLKTRKVEVEQKIDRLLDIYIEGKGISPDEYQVKKAKLLGEKADIDQEIRDFEQKGNNWLEPMREVILLSSQAKILLSQGDKTQIRAFLKNVGSNFMLNSKRLEISPKNGWRARARLPVAIAPGDCGQVAGEPMTSFPNWRRVEESNL
;
A
#
# COMPACT_ATOMS: atom_id res chain seq x y z
N GLY A 1 -9.57 6.53 24.31
CA GLY A 1 -8.67 5.38 24.26
C GLY A 1 -9.21 4.41 23.26
N ASP A 2 -10.32 3.78 23.60
CA ASP A 2 -10.84 2.54 22.98
C ASP A 2 -10.76 2.41 21.45
N TRP A 3 -11.23 3.41 20.69
CA TRP A 3 -11.25 3.31 19.23
C TRP A 3 -9.85 3.26 18.58
N ALA A 4 -8.87 4.02 19.12
CA ALA A 4 -7.55 4.11 18.52
C ALA A 4 -6.77 2.81 18.77
N ASP A 5 -6.89 2.29 19.98
CA ASP A 5 -6.27 1.02 20.38
C ASP A 5 -6.86 -0.15 19.58
N ASN A 6 -8.17 -0.16 19.36
CA ASN A 6 -8.83 -1.15 18.50
C ASN A 6 -8.33 -1.08 17.04
N MET A 7 -8.25 0.12 16.47
CA MET A 7 -7.78 0.31 15.08
C MET A 7 -6.30 -0.08 14.91
N LEU A 8 -5.46 0.16 15.93
CA LEU A 8 -4.06 -0.30 15.93
C LEU A 8 -3.98 -1.83 16.01
N ALA A 9 -4.82 -2.47 16.82
CA ALA A 9 -4.89 -3.92 16.91
C ALA A 9 -5.32 -4.55 15.58
N GLU A 10 -6.28 -3.95 14.87
CA GLU A 10 -6.67 -4.42 13.53
C GLU A 10 -5.53 -4.26 12.51
N LEU A 11 -4.79 -3.14 12.53
CA LEU A 11 -3.62 -2.97 11.67
C LEU A 11 -2.54 -4.04 11.93
N ASP A 12 -2.34 -4.42 13.19
CA ASP A 12 -1.36 -5.46 13.56
C ASP A 12 -1.82 -6.86 13.12
N ARG A 13 -3.13 -7.14 13.16
CA ARG A 13 -3.71 -8.36 12.57
C ARG A 13 -3.55 -8.40 11.06
N GLU A 14 -3.85 -7.30 10.38
CA GLU A 14 -3.71 -7.18 8.92
C GLU A 14 -2.24 -7.38 8.51
N LYS A 15 -1.30 -6.77 9.22
CA LYS A 15 0.14 -6.96 9.01
C LYS A 15 0.53 -8.44 9.10
N THR A 16 -0.01 -9.14 10.08
CA THR A 16 0.26 -10.56 10.31
C THR A 16 -0.39 -11.43 9.23
N SER A 17 -1.62 -11.12 8.79
CA SER A 17 -2.29 -11.80 7.67
C SER A 17 -1.52 -11.62 6.36
N ILE A 18 -1.12 -10.39 6.01
CA ILE A 18 -0.31 -10.10 4.82
C ILE A 18 1.02 -10.85 4.87
N GLN A 19 1.67 -10.92 6.04
CA GLN A 19 2.90 -11.69 6.20
C GLN A 19 2.65 -13.20 6.01
N ASN A 20 1.60 -13.75 6.61
CA ASN A 20 1.30 -15.18 6.52
C ASN A 20 0.89 -15.61 5.11
N GLU A 21 -0.01 -14.86 4.46
CA GLU A 21 -0.42 -15.10 3.07
C GLU A 21 0.76 -14.90 2.12
N GLY A 22 1.56 -13.87 2.38
CA GLY A 22 2.76 -13.54 1.63
C GLY A 22 3.85 -14.59 1.66
N VAL A 23 4.06 -15.23 2.80
CA VAL A 23 5.06 -16.31 2.92
C VAL A 23 4.72 -17.45 1.97
N SER A 24 3.47 -17.89 1.91
CA SER A 24 3.06 -19.00 1.04
C SER A 24 3.16 -18.63 -0.45
N PHE A 25 2.76 -17.39 -0.79
CA PHE A 25 2.81 -16.86 -2.15
C PHE A 25 4.25 -16.69 -2.67
N VAL A 26 5.11 -16.00 -1.90
CA VAL A 26 6.52 -15.81 -2.25
C VAL A 26 7.26 -17.14 -2.31
N GLN A 27 6.93 -18.09 -1.44
CA GLN A 27 7.53 -19.42 -1.49
C GLN A 27 7.15 -20.17 -2.78
N ASN A 28 5.89 -20.08 -3.22
CA ASN A 28 5.45 -20.64 -4.50
C ASN A 28 6.21 -20.01 -5.68
N LEU A 29 6.31 -18.68 -5.72
CA LEU A 29 7.08 -17.97 -6.76
C LEU A 29 8.55 -18.38 -6.78
N LYS A 30 9.18 -18.52 -5.60
CA LYS A 30 10.56 -19.01 -5.49
C LYS A 30 10.71 -20.44 -6.03
N THR A 31 9.78 -21.33 -5.73
CA THR A 31 9.77 -22.71 -6.28
C THR A 31 9.66 -22.67 -7.81
N ARG A 32 8.70 -21.90 -8.36
CA ARG A 32 8.53 -21.75 -9.81
C ARG A 32 9.78 -21.17 -10.48
N LYS A 33 10.46 -20.21 -9.84
CA LYS A 33 11.73 -19.66 -10.32
C LYS A 33 12.80 -20.74 -10.45
N VAL A 34 12.97 -21.58 -9.42
CA VAL A 34 13.92 -22.70 -9.44
C VAL A 34 13.60 -23.69 -10.56
N GLU A 35 12.32 -23.99 -10.80
CA GLU A 35 11.91 -24.85 -11.91
C GLU A 35 12.25 -24.25 -13.28
N VAL A 36 12.08 -22.94 -13.46
CA VAL A 36 12.47 -22.23 -14.70
C VAL A 36 13.99 -22.25 -14.86
N GLU A 37 14.75 -22.02 -13.80
CA GLU A 37 16.22 -22.10 -13.81
C GLU A 37 16.70 -23.51 -14.21
N GLN A 38 16.11 -24.55 -13.64
CA GLN A 38 16.40 -25.94 -14.04
C GLN A 38 16.05 -26.23 -15.50
N LYS A 39 14.98 -25.64 -16.04
CA LYS A 39 14.64 -25.77 -17.47
C LYS A 39 15.67 -25.06 -18.37
N ILE A 40 16.19 -23.92 -17.94
CA ILE A 40 17.25 -23.20 -18.66
C ILE A 40 18.53 -24.05 -18.69
N ASP A 41 18.93 -24.62 -17.55
CA ASP A 41 20.11 -25.49 -17.47
C ASP A 41 19.97 -26.72 -18.37
N ARG A 42 18.83 -27.41 -18.32
CA ARG A 42 18.55 -28.55 -19.22
C ARG A 42 18.56 -28.15 -20.69
N LEU A 43 18.04 -26.97 -21.03
CA LEU A 43 18.06 -26.47 -22.40
C LEU A 43 19.50 -26.23 -22.88
N LEU A 44 20.37 -25.72 -22.00
CA LEU A 44 21.79 -25.55 -22.27
C LEU A 44 22.48 -26.91 -22.49
N ASP A 45 22.24 -27.88 -21.63
CA ASP A 45 22.82 -29.22 -21.75
C ASP A 45 22.44 -29.88 -23.09
N ILE A 46 21.16 -29.86 -23.46
CA ILE A 46 20.66 -30.42 -24.74
C ILE A 46 21.33 -29.75 -25.94
N TYR A 47 21.54 -28.43 -25.87
CA TYR A 47 22.20 -27.67 -26.94
C TYR A 47 23.69 -28.04 -27.06
N ILE A 48 24.39 -28.16 -25.93
CA ILE A 48 25.82 -28.51 -25.89
C ILE A 48 26.04 -29.96 -26.35
N GLU A 49 25.18 -30.88 -25.96
CA GLU A 49 25.23 -32.29 -26.36
C GLU A 49 24.84 -32.51 -27.84
N GLY A 50 24.39 -31.47 -28.55
CA GLY A 50 23.99 -31.56 -29.95
C GLY A 50 22.73 -32.41 -30.18
N LYS A 51 21.86 -32.56 -29.17
CA LYS A 51 20.68 -33.44 -29.18
C LYS A 51 19.49 -32.88 -29.97
N GLY A 52 19.72 -32.47 -31.21
CA GLY A 52 18.65 -32.20 -32.19
C GLY A 52 17.86 -30.90 -31.98
N ILE A 53 18.47 -29.88 -31.38
CA ILE A 53 17.92 -28.52 -31.34
C ILE A 53 18.74 -27.61 -32.27
N SER A 54 18.05 -26.87 -33.14
CA SER A 54 18.72 -25.86 -33.98
C SER A 54 19.10 -24.62 -33.15
N PRO A 55 20.10 -23.83 -33.59
CA PRO A 55 20.45 -22.58 -32.94
C PRO A 55 19.26 -21.62 -32.77
N ASP A 56 18.41 -21.50 -33.79
CA ASP A 56 17.25 -20.60 -33.77
C ASP A 56 16.19 -21.06 -32.76
N GLU A 57 15.88 -22.35 -32.72
CA GLU A 57 14.95 -22.92 -31.74
C GLU A 57 15.46 -22.77 -30.31
N TYR A 58 16.76 -22.93 -30.10
CA TYR A 58 17.40 -22.70 -28.81
C TYR A 58 17.23 -21.24 -28.37
N GLN A 59 17.50 -20.26 -29.25
CA GLN A 59 17.34 -18.84 -28.91
C GLN A 59 15.90 -18.49 -28.53
N VAL A 60 14.91 -18.98 -29.30
CA VAL A 60 13.49 -18.73 -29.01
C VAL A 60 13.08 -19.32 -27.66
N LYS A 61 13.44 -20.58 -27.38
CA LYS A 61 13.12 -21.22 -26.10
C LYS A 61 13.82 -20.55 -24.92
N LYS A 62 15.08 -20.14 -25.09
CA LYS A 62 15.85 -19.41 -24.08
C LYS A 62 15.22 -18.06 -23.76
N ALA A 63 14.86 -17.29 -24.78
CA ALA A 63 14.23 -15.98 -24.60
C ALA A 63 12.91 -16.09 -23.82
N LYS A 64 12.09 -17.10 -24.14
CA LYS A 64 10.85 -17.38 -23.41
C LYS A 64 11.09 -17.66 -21.93
N LEU A 65 12.01 -18.58 -21.60
CA LEU A 65 12.33 -18.94 -20.21
C LEU A 65 12.94 -17.77 -19.42
N LEU A 66 13.76 -16.93 -20.08
CA LEU A 66 14.30 -15.72 -19.46
C LEU A 66 13.20 -14.69 -19.18
N GLY A 67 12.22 -14.55 -20.08
CA GLY A 67 11.03 -13.73 -19.86
C GLY A 67 10.23 -14.21 -18.65
N GLU A 68 9.89 -15.50 -18.61
CA GLU A 68 9.18 -16.11 -17.47
C GLU A 68 9.93 -15.90 -16.13
N LYS A 69 11.25 -16.02 -16.12
CA LYS A 69 12.07 -15.72 -14.94
C LYS A 69 11.98 -14.25 -14.53
N ALA A 70 12.06 -13.33 -15.49
CA ALA A 70 11.99 -11.90 -15.23
C ALA A 70 10.61 -11.49 -14.67
N ASP A 71 9.53 -12.08 -15.19
CA ASP A 71 8.17 -11.85 -14.71
C ASP A 71 8.00 -12.31 -13.26
N ILE A 72 8.49 -13.51 -12.92
CA ILE A 72 8.47 -14.02 -11.53
C ILE A 72 9.30 -13.10 -10.60
N ASP A 73 10.46 -12.65 -11.05
CA ASP A 73 11.30 -11.71 -10.28
C ASP A 73 10.64 -10.34 -10.08
N GLN A 74 9.80 -9.90 -11.03
CA GLN A 74 9.01 -8.68 -10.89
C GLN A 74 7.86 -8.89 -9.90
N GLU A 75 7.16 -10.02 -9.98
CA GLU A 75 6.04 -10.36 -9.09
C GLU A 75 6.46 -10.45 -7.62
N ILE A 76 7.65 -11.02 -7.34
CA ILE A 76 8.25 -11.03 -6.00
C ILE A 76 8.52 -9.61 -5.50
N ARG A 77 9.12 -8.75 -6.34
CA ARG A 77 9.42 -7.36 -5.99
C ARG A 77 8.16 -6.54 -5.73
N ASP A 78 7.15 -6.74 -6.57
CA ASP A 78 5.85 -6.10 -6.44
C ASP A 78 5.17 -6.47 -5.13
N PHE A 79 5.24 -7.75 -4.74
CA PHE A 79 4.71 -8.21 -3.45
C PHE A 79 5.42 -7.55 -2.26
N GLU A 80 6.77 -7.52 -2.28
CA GLU A 80 7.57 -6.88 -1.24
C GLU A 80 7.28 -5.37 -1.11
N GLN A 81 7.01 -4.69 -2.22
CA GLN A 81 6.68 -3.26 -2.23
C GLN A 81 5.21 -2.98 -1.87
N LYS A 82 4.25 -3.77 -2.34
CA LYS A 82 2.81 -3.53 -2.12
C LYS A 82 2.35 -3.93 -0.72
N GLY A 83 2.91 -4.98 -0.15
CA GLY A 83 2.44 -5.57 1.12
C GLY A 83 2.60 -4.68 2.36
N ASN A 84 3.57 -3.77 2.39
CA ASN A 84 3.94 -3.08 3.65
C ASN A 84 3.83 -1.55 3.62
N ASN A 85 3.70 -0.94 2.45
CA ASN A 85 3.90 0.51 2.31
C ASN A 85 2.74 1.38 2.83
N TRP A 86 1.54 0.82 3.01
CA TRP A 86 0.37 1.59 3.43
C TRP A 86 0.05 1.47 4.94
N LEU A 87 0.52 0.41 5.60
CA LEU A 87 0.26 0.13 7.02
C LEU A 87 0.89 1.19 7.93
N GLU A 88 2.15 1.56 7.69
CA GLU A 88 2.86 2.56 8.49
C GLU A 88 2.25 3.97 8.35
N PRO A 89 1.93 4.47 7.14
CA PRO A 89 1.15 5.70 6.98
C PRO A 89 -0.20 5.67 7.72
N MET A 90 -0.92 4.55 7.70
CA MET A 90 -2.21 4.46 8.40
C MET A 90 -2.06 4.46 9.92
N ARG A 91 -1.07 3.73 10.44
CA ARG A 91 -0.70 3.76 11.86
C ARG A 91 -0.39 5.18 12.32
N GLU A 92 0.36 5.95 11.54
CA GLU A 92 0.65 7.35 11.83
C GLU A 92 -0.61 8.23 11.87
N VAL A 93 -1.55 8.03 10.93
CA VAL A 93 -2.84 8.75 10.91
C VAL A 93 -3.67 8.48 12.16
N ILE A 94 -3.74 7.23 12.62
CA ILE A 94 -4.50 6.85 13.84
C ILE A 94 -3.89 7.52 15.07
N LEU A 95 -2.57 7.45 15.22
CA LEU A 95 -1.86 8.05 16.36
C LEU A 95 -2.04 9.57 16.40
N LEU A 96 -1.84 10.25 15.27
CA LEU A 96 -2.04 11.70 15.17
C LEU A 96 -3.50 12.11 15.41
N SER A 97 -4.46 11.32 14.94
CA SER A 97 -5.89 11.56 15.21
C SER A 97 -6.23 11.42 16.69
N SER A 98 -5.68 10.41 17.36
CA SER A 98 -5.84 10.21 18.81
C SER A 98 -5.25 11.39 19.59
N GLN A 99 -4.04 11.83 19.23
CA GLN A 99 -3.40 13.00 19.81
C GLN A 99 -4.22 14.28 19.60
N ALA A 100 -4.74 14.50 18.39
CA ALA A 100 -5.59 15.65 18.08
C ALA A 100 -6.82 15.71 19.01
N LYS A 101 -7.48 14.57 19.25
CA LYS A 101 -8.63 14.48 20.16
C LYS A 101 -8.25 14.87 21.59
N ILE A 102 -7.11 14.39 22.09
CA ILE A 102 -6.62 14.72 23.43
C ILE A 102 -6.33 16.23 23.55
N LEU A 103 -5.61 16.80 22.58
CA LEU A 103 -5.26 18.22 22.57
C LEU A 103 -6.49 19.13 22.50
N LEU A 104 -7.50 18.76 21.70
CA LEU A 104 -8.77 19.48 21.63
C LEU A 104 -9.52 19.45 22.95
N SER A 105 -9.53 18.30 23.66
CA SER A 105 -10.15 18.19 24.98
C SER A 105 -9.44 19.01 26.06
N GLN A 106 -8.12 19.18 25.95
CA GLN A 106 -7.32 19.98 26.88
C GLN A 106 -7.46 21.50 26.65
N GLY A 107 -7.83 21.93 25.44
CA GLY A 107 -8.09 23.34 25.12
C GLY A 107 -6.85 24.24 25.04
N ASP A 108 -5.64 23.68 25.11
CA ASP A 108 -4.39 24.44 25.00
C ASP A 108 -4.14 24.90 23.55
N LYS A 109 -4.45 26.17 23.27
CA LYS A 109 -4.29 26.80 21.95
C LYS A 109 -2.85 26.77 21.45
N THR A 110 -1.86 26.80 22.34
CA THR A 110 -0.44 26.77 21.97
C THR A 110 -0.06 25.38 21.46
N GLN A 111 -0.45 24.34 22.19
CA GLN A 111 -0.21 22.96 21.78
C GLN A 111 -1.00 22.58 20.53
N ILE A 112 -2.26 23.02 20.40
CA ILE A 112 -3.07 22.81 19.19
C ILE A 112 -2.39 23.47 17.98
N ARG A 113 -1.89 24.71 18.13
CA ARG A 113 -1.16 25.39 17.05
C ARG A 113 0.14 24.66 16.67
N ALA A 114 0.89 24.17 17.66
CA ALA A 114 2.11 23.40 17.41
C ALA A 114 1.81 22.09 16.67
N PHE A 115 0.76 21.38 17.10
CA PHE A 115 0.27 20.16 16.45
C PHE A 115 -0.14 20.42 14.99
N LEU A 116 -0.92 21.48 14.71
CA LEU A 116 -1.33 21.82 13.35
C LEU A 116 -0.13 22.04 12.42
N LYS A 117 0.92 22.75 12.88
CA LYS A 117 2.15 22.95 12.10
C LYS A 117 2.90 21.64 11.79
N ASN A 118 2.76 20.64 12.65
CA ASN A 118 3.35 19.32 12.46
C ASN A 118 2.58 18.50 11.42
N VAL A 119 1.24 18.50 11.49
CA VAL A 119 0.39 17.69 10.59
C VAL A 119 0.10 18.34 9.24
N GLY A 120 0.38 19.64 9.07
CA GLY A 120 0.11 20.37 7.83
C GLY A 120 1.08 21.51 7.55
N SER A 121 0.94 22.09 6.37
CA SER A 121 1.67 23.27 5.86
C SER A 121 0.77 24.09 4.95
N ASN A 122 1.22 25.27 4.53
CA ASN A 122 0.51 26.15 3.58
C ASN A 122 -0.92 26.46 4.03
N PHE A 123 -1.07 26.86 5.29
CA PHE A 123 -2.36 27.28 5.84
C PHE A 123 -2.78 28.60 5.20
N MET A 124 -3.74 28.54 4.29
CA MET A 124 -4.28 29.72 3.61
C MET A 124 -5.76 29.87 3.95
N LEU A 125 -6.17 31.09 4.30
CA LEU A 125 -7.57 31.41 4.49
C LEU A 125 -8.08 32.13 3.24
N ASN A 126 -8.86 31.42 2.42
CA ASN A 126 -9.45 31.97 1.21
C ASN A 126 -10.98 31.95 1.34
N SER A 127 -11.61 33.12 1.33
CA SER A 127 -13.08 33.22 1.27
C SER A 127 -13.81 32.39 2.34
N LYS A 128 -13.36 32.46 3.60
CA LYS A 128 -13.84 31.68 4.76
C LYS A 128 -13.53 30.16 4.71
N ARG A 129 -12.70 29.71 3.78
CA ARG A 129 -12.20 28.34 3.69
C ARG A 129 -10.74 28.27 4.13
N LEU A 130 -10.42 27.28 4.94
CA LEU A 130 -9.04 26.98 5.32
C LEU A 130 -8.49 25.91 4.38
N GLU A 131 -7.53 26.31 3.56
CA GLU A 131 -6.75 25.42 2.71
C GLU A 131 -5.51 24.97 3.47
N ILE A 132 -5.20 23.67 3.41
CA ILE A 132 -4.07 23.05 4.12
C ILE A 132 -3.42 22.05 3.18
N SER A 133 -2.09 22.04 3.12
CA SER A 133 -1.31 20.95 2.54
C SER A 133 -0.96 19.94 3.64
N PRO A 134 -1.59 18.75 3.69
CA PRO A 134 -1.33 17.76 4.73
C PRO A 134 0.12 17.27 4.67
N LYS A 135 0.65 16.84 5.81
CA LYS A 135 1.96 16.17 5.95
C LYS A 135 1.75 14.72 6.39
N ASN A 136 2.83 13.95 6.43
CA ASN A 136 2.86 12.63 7.06
C ASN A 136 1.87 11.65 6.39
N GLY A 137 1.40 10.62 7.10
CA GLY A 137 0.40 9.66 6.60
C GLY A 137 -0.89 10.31 6.03
N TRP A 138 -1.21 11.55 6.38
CA TRP A 138 -2.34 12.30 5.83
C TRP A 138 -2.15 12.74 4.37
N ARG A 139 -0.91 12.76 3.86
CA ARG A 139 -0.63 13.01 2.43
C ARG A 139 -1.19 11.93 1.52
N ALA A 140 -1.30 10.69 2.02
CA ALA A 140 -1.80 9.57 1.23
C ALA A 140 -3.27 9.76 0.79
N ARG A 141 -4.09 10.49 1.58
CA ARG A 141 -5.48 10.83 1.23
C ARG A 141 -5.63 12.07 0.35
N ALA A 142 -4.66 12.99 0.35
CA ALA A 142 -4.76 14.27 -0.36
C ALA A 142 -4.52 14.17 -1.88
N ARG A 143 -4.13 13.00 -2.40
CA ARG A 143 -3.91 12.73 -3.83
C ARG A 143 -5.12 12.11 -4.55
N LEU A 144 -6.23 11.87 -3.84
CA LEU A 144 -7.49 11.50 -4.50
C LEU A 144 -8.26 12.79 -4.81
N PRO A 145 -8.65 13.05 -6.08
CA PRO A 145 -9.51 14.17 -6.39
C PRO A 145 -10.90 13.86 -5.81
N VAL A 146 -11.13 14.23 -4.55
CA VAL A 146 -12.50 14.41 -4.08
C VAL A 146 -13.00 15.65 -4.80
N ALA A 147 -13.77 15.44 -5.86
CA ALA A 147 -14.60 16.49 -6.43
C ALA A 147 -15.62 16.89 -5.36
N ILE A 148 -15.25 17.84 -4.49
CA ILE A 148 -16.21 18.52 -3.65
C ILE A 148 -16.96 19.47 -4.59
N ALA A 149 -18.14 19.05 -5.03
CA ALA A 149 -19.05 19.91 -5.77
C ALA A 149 -19.35 21.17 -4.92
N PRO A 150 -19.36 22.37 -5.51
CA PRO A 150 -19.66 23.59 -4.78
C PRO A 150 -21.16 23.62 -4.44
N GLY A 151 -21.51 23.30 -3.20
CA GLY A 151 -22.91 23.40 -2.74
C GLY A 151 -23.24 22.71 -1.41
N ASP A 152 -22.50 21.67 -1.02
CA ASP A 152 -22.85 20.95 0.21
C ASP A 152 -22.28 21.65 1.47
N CYS A 153 -23.18 22.36 2.16
CA CYS A 153 -22.99 22.74 3.55
C CYS A 153 -22.92 21.47 4.42
N GLY A 154 -21.71 21.05 4.76
CA GLY A 154 -21.48 20.00 5.76
C GLY A 154 -21.96 20.43 7.14
N GLN A 155 -23.21 20.09 7.48
CA GLN A 155 -23.62 19.91 8.87
C GLN A 155 -22.90 18.68 9.41
N VAL A 156 -21.82 18.89 10.17
CA VAL A 156 -21.26 17.84 11.03
C VAL A 156 -22.08 17.75 12.32
N ALA A 157 -23.28 17.20 12.18
CA ALA A 157 -24.03 16.59 13.27
C ALA A 157 -24.38 15.17 12.83
N GLY A 158 -23.43 14.26 13.02
CA GLY A 158 -23.60 12.83 12.79
C GLY A 158 -22.98 12.09 13.96
N GLU A 159 -23.70 11.12 14.48
CA GLU A 159 -23.34 10.22 15.58
C GLU A 159 -21.89 9.70 15.49
N PRO A 160 -21.25 9.34 16.63
CA PRO A 160 -19.93 8.71 16.59
C PRO A 160 -19.98 7.52 15.62
N MET A 161 -19.12 7.56 14.60
CA MET A 161 -19.02 6.57 13.52
C MET A 161 -18.94 5.16 14.13
N THR A 162 -20.06 4.43 14.15
CA THR A 162 -20.16 3.08 14.74
C THR A 162 -19.74 1.99 13.77
N SER A 163 -19.41 2.35 12.53
CA SER A 163 -18.92 1.45 11.49
C SER A 163 -18.04 2.23 10.51
N PHE A 164 -16.88 1.68 10.19
CA PHE A 164 -15.98 2.16 9.13
C PHE A 164 -16.27 1.34 7.86
N PRO A 165 -17.10 1.81 6.90
CA PRO A 165 -17.37 1.03 5.71
C PRO A 165 -16.19 1.11 4.77
N ASN A 166 -15.64 -0.06 4.47
CA ASN A 166 -14.81 -0.43 3.33
C ASN A 166 -13.70 0.58 2.93
N TRP A 167 -12.61 0.59 3.70
CA TRP A 167 -11.35 1.23 3.33
C TRP A 167 -10.49 0.37 2.40
N ARG A 168 -10.87 -0.91 2.16
CA ARG A 168 -10.30 -1.73 1.10
C ARG A 168 -10.64 -1.06 -0.23
N ARG A 169 -9.61 -0.58 -0.92
CA ARG A 169 -9.77 0.03 -2.23
C ARG A 169 -10.42 -0.98 -3.18
N VAL A 170 -11.43 -0.49 -3.88
CA VAL A 170 -11.99 -1.09 -5.10
C VAL A 170 -10.85 -1.23 -6.11
N GLU A 171 -10.38 -2.45 -6.29
CA GLU A 171 -9.67 -2.92 -7.49
C GLU A 171 -10.01 -4.41 -7.72
N GLU A 172 -11.27 -4.77 -7.48
CA GLU A 172 -11.88 -5.94 -8.13
C GLU A 172 -12.64 -5.43 -9.36
N SER A 173 -11.90 -5.07 -10.40
CA SER A 173 -12.41 -5.03 -11.77
C SER A 173 -11.23 -5.02 -12.73
N ASN A 174 -11.16 -6.06 -13.54
CA ASN A 174 -10.26 -6.34 -14.67
C ASN A 174 -9.03 -7.20 -14.36
N LEU A 175 -9.24 -8.50 -14.20
CA LEU A 175 -8.98 -9.52 -15.24
C LEU A 175 -9.45 -10.90 -14.77
#